data_AF-A0A1X2G4G1-F1
#
_entry.id   AF-A0A1X2G4G1-F1
#
_cell.length_a   1.000
_cell.length_b   1.000
_cell.length_c   1.000
_cell.angle_alpha   90.00
_cell.angle_beta   90.00
_cell.angle_gamma   90.00
#
_symmetry.space_group_name_H-M   'P 1'
#
loop_
_entity.id
_entity.type
_entity.pdbx_description
1 polymer ?
#
loop_
_entity_poly.entity_id
_entity_poly.type
_entity_poly.pdbx_seq_one_letter_code
_entity_poly.pdbx_strand_id
1 'polypeptide(L)'
;MLQQRFFSATSSASKYYKITLRRSPIGLSKDHRASAQTLGLFKLHQTSYQPANASTAGTILKLKELLQVENVDSIPTKEQLQANKPDRGYQVIGKKI
;
A
#
# COMPACT_ATOMS: atom_id res chain seq x y z
N MET A 1 -45.65 -4.79 -18.41
CA MET A 1 -45.01 -4.08 -17.29
C MET A 1 -43.54 -4.48 -17.26
N LEU A 2 -42.69 -3.75 -17.99
CA LEU A 2 -41.29 -4.11 -18.19
C LEU A 2 -40.45 -3.43 -17.10
N GLN A 3 -40.04 -4.19 -16.08
CA GLN A 3 -39.12 -3.68 -15.05
C GLN A 3 -37.74 -3.52 -15.68
N GLN A 4 -37.35 -2.28 -15.98
CA GLN A 4 -35.97 -1.93 -16.30
C GLN A 4 -35.11 -2.23 -15.06
N ARG A 5 -34.24 -3.24 -15.17
CA ARG A 5 -33.21 -3.51 -14.17
C ARG A 5 -32.20 -2.37 -14.27
N PHE A 6 -32.27 -1.41 -13.34
CA PHE A 6 -31.21 -0.44 -13.14
C PHE A 6 -29.96 -1.17 -12.64
N PHE A 7 -29.05 -1.53 -13.54
CA PHE A 7 -27.70 -1.89 -13.15
C PHE A 7 -27.00 -0.64 -12.64
N SER A 8 -26.93 -0.49 -11.32
CA SER A 8 -26.14 0.56 -10.66
C SER A 8 -24.67 0.35 -11.00
N ALA A 9 -24.13 1.16 -11.90
CA ALA A 9 -22.71 1.18 -12.20
C ALA A 9 -21.96 1.88 -11.04
N THR A 10 -21.64 1.12 -9.99
CA THR A 10 -20.75 1.60 -8.93
C THR A 10 -19.31 1.54 -9.45
N SER A 11 -18.90 2.56 -10.21
CA SER A 11 -17.54 2.70 -10.75
C SER A 11 -16.75 3.75 -9.97
N SER A 12 -16.51 3.51 -8.68
CA SER A 12 -15.40 4.14 -7.97
C SER A 12 -14.29 3.09 -7.83
N ALA A 13 -13.79 2.60 -8.96
CA ALA A 13 -12.64 1.69 -8.97
C ALA A 13 -11.40 2.50 -8.57
N SER A 14 -11.01 2.40 -7.31
CA SER A 14 -9.75 2.97 -6.81
C SER A 14 -8.60 2.47 -7.68
N LYS A 15 -7.73 3.37 -8.11
CA LYS A 15 -6.70 3.04 -9.12
C LYS A 15 -5.53 2.23 -8.55
N TYR A 16 -5.29 2.33 -7.24
CA TYR A 16 -4.16 1.67 -6.57
C TYR A 16 -4.56 1.09 -5.20
N TYR A 17 -3.83 0.05 -4.80
CA TYR A 17 -3.79 -0.47 -3.44
C TYR A 17 -2.56 0.09 -2.72
N LYS A 18 -2.78 0.74 -1.59
CA LYS A 18 -1.75 1.05 -0.60
C LYS A 18 -1.65 -0.12 0.36
N ILE A 19 -0.56 -0.86 0.25
CA ILE A 19 -0.35 -2.12 0.97
C ILE A 19 0.72 -1.90 2.01
N THR A 20 0.42 -2.12 3.29
CA THR A 20 1.37 -2.01 4.39
C THR A 20 1.54 -3.36 5.08
N LEU A 21 2.77 -3.81 5.25
CA LEU A 21 3.08 -5.04 6.01
C LEU A 21 2.97 -4.77 7.52
N ARG A 22 1.98 -5.36 8.20
CA ARG A 22 1.78 -5.19 9.65
C ARG A 22 2.37 -6.32 10.48
N ARG A 23 2.41 -7.54 9.94
CA ARG A 23 2.94 -8.73 10.60
C ARG A 23 4.05 -9.36 9.77
N SER A 24 5.05 -9.95 10.44
CA SER A 24 6.21 -10.53 9.76
C SER A 24 5.87 -11.88 9.13
N PRO A 25 6.33 -12.18 7.91
CA PRO A 25 6.18 -13.50 7.30
C PRO A 25 7.21 -14.53 7.82
N ILE A 26 7.96 -14.23 8.88
CA ILE A 26 8.88 -15.18 9.50
C ILE A 26 8.09 -16.35 10.14
N GLY A 27 8.57 -17.58 9.94
CA GLY A 27 7.89 -18.79 10.42
C GLY A 27 6.73 -19.28 9.56
N LEU A 28 6.34 -18.55 8.50
CA LEU A 28 5.39 -19.02 7.50
C LEU A 28 6.08 -19.78 6.37
N SER A 29 5.28 -20.40 5.49
CA SER A 29 5.79 -21.08 4.29
C SER A 29 6.58 -20.12 3.40
N LYS A 30 7.53 -20.67 2.65
CA LYS A 30 8.38 -19.91 1.70
C LYS A 30 7.53 -19.13 0.69
N ASP A 31 6.36 -19.66 0.34
CA ASP A 31 5.45 -19.05 -0.63
C ASP A 31 4.83 -17.76 -0.12
N HIS A 32 4.49 -17.67 1.18
CA HIS A 32 3.99 -16.41 1.75
C HIS A 32 5.08 -15.35 1.77
N ARG A 33 6.32 -15.74 2.11
CA ARG A 33 7.49 -14.84 2.06
C ARG A 33 7.76 -14.35 0.64
N ALA A 34 7.73 -15.24 -0.35
CA ALA A 34 7.90 -14.89 -1.76
C ALA A 34 6.79 -13.93 -2.23
N SER A 35 5.53 -14.22 -1.86
CA SER A 35 4.38 -13.37 -2.22
C SER A 35 4.53 -11.95 -1.64
N ALA A 36 5.03 -11.82 -0.41
CA ALA A 36 5.29 -10.51 0.19
C ALA A 36 6.41 -9.74 -0.55
N GLN A 37 7.48 -10.44 -0.94
CA GLN A 37 8.57 -9.87 -1.73
C GLN A 37 8.11 -9.44 -3.12
N THR A 38 7.22 -10.21 -3.77
CA THR A 38 6.60 -9.84 -5.07
C THR A 38 5.82 -8.53 -4.96
N LEU A 39 5.17 -8.27 -3.82
CA LEU A 39 4.49 -6.99 -3.56
C LEU A 39 5.47 -5.84 -3.23
N GLY A 40 6.78 -6.11 -3.11
CA GLY A 40 7.81 -5.14 -2.77
C GLY A 40 7.97 -4.89 -1.26
N LEU A 41 7.48 -5.81 -0.43
CA LEU A 41 7.50 -5.70 1.02
C LEU A 41 8.64 -6.55 1.60
N PHE A 42 9.70 -5.87 2.04
CA PHE A 42 10.90 -6.50 2.60
C PHE A 42 11.02 -6.31 4.11
N LYS A 43 10.44 -5.22 4.65
CA LYS A 43 10.51 -4.85 6.07
C LYS A 43 9.11 -4.63 6.65
N LEU A 44 9.00 -4.80 7.98
CA LEU A 44 7.78 -4.44 8.72
C LEU A 44 7.44 -2.96 8.56
N HIS A 45 6.15 -2.66 8.52
CA HIS A 45 5.57 -1.32 8.32
C HIS A 45 5.96 -0.61 7.02
N GLN A 46 6.66 -1.30 6.12
CA GLN A 46 6.89 -0.81 4.77
C GLN A 46 5.56 -0.75 4.01
N THR A 47 5.38 0.32 3.25
CA THR A 47 4.21 0.54 2.40
C THR A 47 4.62 0.48 0.94
N SER A 48 3.85 -0.25 0.14
CA SER A 48 4.01 -0.39 -1.31
C SER A 48 2.71 0.01 -1.99
N TYR A 49 2.81 0.67 -3.15
CA TYR A 49 1.65 1.07 -3.95
C TYR A 49 1.61 0.24 -5.21
N GLN A 50 0.53 -0.51 -5.39
CA GLN A 50 0.36 -1.43 -6.52
C GLN A 50 -0.92 -1.08 -7.29
N PRO A 51 -0.95 -1.24 -8.63
CA PRO A 51 -2.16 -0.98 -9.40
C PRO A 51 -3.30 -1.91 -8.98
N ALA A 52 -4.53 -1.39 -8.97
CA ALA A 52 -5.72 -2.17 -8.65
C ALA A 52 -6.08 -3.11 -9.80
N ASN A 53 -5.53 -4.32 -9.78
CA ASN A 53 -5.83 -5.38 -10.73
C ASN A 53 -6.11 -6.71 -10.00
N ALA A 54 -6.67 -7.68 -10.72
CA ALA A 54 -7.06 -8.98 -10.16
C ALA A 54 -5.86 -9.81 -9.65
N SER A 55 -4.70 -9.71 -10.31
CA SER A 55 -3.49 -10.45 -9.91
C SER A 55 -2.94 -9.96 -8.56
N THR A 56 -2.85 -8.64 -8.40
CA THR A 56 -2.46 -8.00 -7.13
C THR A 56 -3.48 -8.33 -6.04
N ALA A 57 -4.78 -8.28 -6.35
CA ALA A 57 -5.83 -8.64 -5.39
C ALA A 57 -5.71 -10.10 -4.93
N GLY A 58 -5.46 -11.05 -5.84
CA GLY A 58 -5.23 -12.46 -5.47
C GLY A 58 -4.03 -12.65 -4.55
N THR A 59 -2.94 -11.94 -4.81
CA THR A 59 -1.74 -11.97 -3.95
C THR A 59 -2.00 -11.37 -2.58
N ILE A 60 -2.77 -10.27 -2.51
CA ILE A 60 -3.22 -9.67 -1.26
C ILE A 60 -4.08 -10.66 -0.46
N LEU A 61 -5.05 -11.32 -1.09
CA LEU A 61 -5.94 -12.27 -0.43
C LEU A 61 -5.19 -13.46 0.17
N LYS A 62 -4.08 -13.87 -0.44
CA LYS A 62 -3.17 -14.90 0.10
C LYS A 62 -2.42 -14.45 1.37
N LEU A 63 -2.29 -13.15 1.61
CA LEU A 63 -1.55 -12.54 2.71
C LEU A 63 -2.42 -11.65 3.61
N LYS A 64 -3.76 -11.80 3.55
CA LYS A 64 -4.73 -10.91 4.18
C LYS A 64 -4.57 -10.78 5.70
N GLU A 65 -3.95 -11.77 6.35
CA GLU A 65 -3.69 -11.78 7.79
C GLU A 65 -2.46 -10.93 8.16
N LEU A 66 -1.56 -10.66 7.22
CA LEU A 66 -0.31 -9.93 7.45
C LEU A 66 -0.37 -8.46 7.02
N LEU A 67 -1.27 -8.15 6.09
CA LEU A 67 -1.32 -6.88 5.39
C LEU A 67 -2.45 -5.99 5.91
N GLN A 68 -2.20 -4.69 5.92
CA GLN A 68 -3.25 -3.67 5.92
C GLN A 68 -3.32 -3.08 4.51
N VAL A 69 -4.53 -3.01 3.95
CA VAL A 69 -4.75 -2.52 2.58
C VAL A 69 -5.75 -1.37 2.61
N GLU A 70 -5.38 -0.29 1.94
CA GLU A 70 -6.21 0.89 1.74
C GLU A 70 -6.35 1.15 0.23
N ASN A 71 -7.55 1.47 -0.21
CA ASN A 71 -7.83 1.84 -1.60
C ASN A 71 -7.50 3.32 -1.78
N VAL A 72 -6.68 3.65 -2.78
CA VAL A 72 -6.22 5.03 -3.05
C VAL A 72 -6.28 5.35 -4.54
N ASP A 73 -6.60 6.60 -4.87
CA ASP A 73 -6.74 7.03 -6.27
C ASP A 73 -5.39 7.37 -6.93
N SER A 74 -4.41 7.79 -6.13
CA SER A 74 -3.10 8.22 -6.61
C SER A 74 -1.95 7.80 -5.69
N ILE A 75 -0.77 7.58 -6.27
CA ILE A 75 0.48 7.35 -5.55
C ILE A 75 1.01 8.70 -5.04
N PRO A 76 1.47 8.80 -3.78
CA PRO A 76 1.98 10.06 -3.24
C PRO A 76 3.28 10.50 -3.94
N THR A 77 3.35 11.80 -4.25
CA THR A 77 4.56 12.41 -4.83
C THR A 77 5.63 12.61 -3.75
N LYS A 78 6.90 12.64 -4.16
CA LYS A 78 8.05 12.87 -3.25
C LYS A 78 7.90 14.14 -2.40
N GLU A 79 7.29 15.18 -2.95
CA GLU A 79 7.01 16.44 -2.26
C GLU A 79 6.01 16.26 -1.12
N GLN A 80 4.91 15.55 -1.36
CA GLN A 80 3.90 15.23 -0.35
C GLN A 80 4.50 14.39 0.79
N LEU A 81 5.40 13.45 0.46
CA LEU A 81 6.12 12.67 1.46
C LEU A 81 7.10 13.52 2.28
N GLN A 82 7.69 14.56 1.70
CA GLN A 82 8.56 15.49 2.43
C GLN A 82 7.75 16.42 3.34
N ALA A 83 6.58 16.88 2.90
CA ALA A 83 5.68 17.70 3.70
C ALA A 83 5.18 16.99 4.97
N ASN A 84 5.09 15.66 4.96
CA ASN A 84 4.74 14.87 6.14
C ASN A 84 5.88 14.70 7.14
N LYS A 85 7.10 15.16 6.84
CA LYS A 85 8.22 15.05 7.79
C LYS A 85 8.06 16.13 8.86
N PRO A 86 8.24 15.78 10.14
CA PRO A 86 8.25 16.78 11.20
C PRO A 86 9.45 17.73 11.02
N ASP A 87 9.29 18.95 11.53
CA ASP A 87 10.37 19.92 11.58
C ASP A 87 11.55 19.39 12.37
N ARG A 88 12.77 19.76 11.96
CA ARG A 88 14.01 19.24 12.58
C ARG A 88 14.17 19.64 14.04
N GLY A 89 13.55 20.74 14.48
CA GLY A 89 13.64 21.24 15.86
C GLY A 89 14.99 21.87 16.25
N TYR A 90 15.95 21.96 15.33
CA TYR A 90 17.23 22.65 15.53
C TYR A 90 17.66 23.36 14.25
N GLN A 91 18.46 24.42 14.41
CA GLN A 91 19.14 25.10 13.30
C GLN A 91 20.65 25.00 13.52
N VAL A 92 21.40 24.67 12.48
CA VAL A 92 22.86 24.58 12.55
C VAL A 92 23.43 25.99 12.40
N ILE A 93 23.95 26.56 13.48
CA ILE A 93 24.44 27.96 13.54
C ILE A 93 25.83 28.11 12.87
N GLY A 94 26.61 27.03 12.75
CA GLY A 94 27.90 27.05 12.05
C GLY A 94 28.55 25.67 11.98
N LYS A 95 29.53 25.51 11.09
CA LYS A 95 30.34 24.28 10.97
C LYS A 95 31.73 24.58 11.51
N LYS A 96 32.15 23.89 12.57
CA LYS A 96 33.52 23.99 13.08
C LYS A 96 34.44 23.28 12.08
N ILE A 97 35.39 24.00 11.51
CA ILE A 97 36.50 23.46 10.71
C ILE A 97 37.47 22.75 11.66
#